data_AF-A0A652M601-F1
#
_entry.id   AF-A0A652M601-F1
#
_cell.length_a   1.000
_cell.length_b   1.000
_cell.length_c   1.000
_cell.angle_alpha   90.00
_cell.angle_beta   90.00
_cell.angle_gamma   90.00
#
_symmetry.space_group_name_H-M   'P 1'
#
loop_
_entity.id
_entity.type
_entity.pdbx_description
1 polymer ?
#
loop_
_entity_poly.entity_id
_entity_poly.type
_entity_poly.pdbx_seq_one_letter_code
_entity_poly.pdbx_strand_id
1 'polypeptide(L)' 'MVYKIRTGISWRDLPDRYGPWKTVYTRFRRYALDGVFTRALQQIQARSTPASAAMRWTACSPGPSSRSRHT' A
#
# COMPACT_ATOMS: atom_id res chain seq x y z
N MET A 1 5.03 -1.30 -8.01
CA MET A 1 3.91 -2.11 -8.54
C MET A 1 2.61 -1.75 -7.81
N VAL A 2 2.16 -0.49 -7.79
CA VAL A 2 0.96 -0.07 -7.02
C VAL A 2 -0.21 0.27 -7.94
N TYR A 3 0.05 0.97 -9.05
CA TYR A 3 -0.98 1.34 -10.03
C TYR A 3 -1.68 0.13 -10.66
N LYS A 4 -0.91 -0.92 -11.00
CA LYS A 4 -1.44 -2.16 -11.57
C LYS A 4 -2.34 -2.92 -10.59
N ILE A 5 -1.99 -2.93 -9.29
CA ILE A 5 -2.76 -3.64 -8.25
C ILE A 5 -4.08 -2.91 -7.98
N ARG A 6 -4.10 -1.57 -8.01
CA ARG A 6 -5.31 -0.79 -7.72
C ARG A 6 -6.28 -0.64 -8.89
N THR A 7 -5.78 -0.67 -10.12
CA THR A 7 -6.59 -0.31 -11.30
C THR A 7 -6.75 -1.46 -12.27
N GLY A 8 -5.98 -2.56 -12.14
CA GLY A 8 -5.94 -3.67 -13.11
C GLY A 8 -5.28 -3.33 -14.45
N ILE A 9 -5.21 -2.05 -14.79
CA ILE A 9 -4.69 -1.49 -16.03
C ILE A 9 -3.15 -1.51 -16.00
N SER A 10 -2.54 -2.12 -17.03
CA SER A 10 -1.09 -2.06 -17.24
C SER A 10 -0.68 -0.62 -17.54
N TRP A 11 0.57 -0.23 -17.25
CA TRP A 11 1.06 1.11 -17.62
C TRP A 11 0.87 1.42 -19.12
N ARG A 12 0.82 0.38 -19.97
CA ARG A 12 0.59 0.50 -21.41
C ARG A 12 -0.84 0.86 -21.79
N ASP A 13 -1.80 0.57 -20.93
CA ASP A 13 -3.23 0.79 -21.15
C ASP A 13 -3.70 2.10 -20.50
N LEU A 14 -2.78 3.05 -20.31
CA LEU A 14 -3.07 4.33 -19.69
C LEU A 14 -4.05 5.13 -20.59
N PRO A 15 -5.09 5.77 -20.02
CA PRO A 15 -5.99 6.61 -20.80
C PRO A 15 -5.23 7.71 -21.54
N ASP A 16 -5.60 7.96 -22.80
CA ASP A 16 -4.91 8.88 -23.70
C ASP A 16 -4.82 10.32 -23.14
N ARG A 17 -5.74 10.70 -22.25
CA ARG A 17 -5.73 11.98 -21.51
C ARG A 17 -4.43 12.28 -20.75
N TYR A 18 -3.63 11.26 -20.43
CA TYR A 18 -2.35 11.40 -19.73
C TYR A 18 -1.15 11.46 -20.67
N GLY A 19 -1.38 11.31 -21.98
CA GLY A 19 -0.35 11.23 -23.00
C GLY A 19 0.40 9.90 -23.01
N PRO A 20 1.48 9.80 -23.80
CA PRO A 20 2.20 8.56 -24.01
C PRO A 20 2.71 7.93 -22.72
N TRP A 21 2.37 6.67 -22.48
CA TRP A 21 2.72 5.95 -21.25
C TRP A 21 4.23 5.95 -20.95
N LYS A 22 5.09 5.98 -21.98
CA LYS A 22 6.56 6.02 -21.84
C LYS A 22 7.02 7.29 -21.11
N THR A 23 6.39 8.43 -21.39
CA THR A 23 6.69 9.71 -20.75
C THR A 23 6.27 9.69 -19.29
N VAL A 24 5.08 9.18 -19.01
CA VAL A 24 4.56 9.03 -17.64
C VAL A 24 5.45 8.07 -16.83
N TYR A 25 5.82 6.93 -17.41
CA TYR A 25 6.71 5.96 -16.78
C TYR A 25 8.10 6.55 -16.50
N THR A 26 8.65 7.32 -17.44
CA THR A 26 9.96 7.96 -17.26
C THR A 26 9.94 8.97 -16.12
N ARG A 27 8.90 9.81 -16.05
CA ARG A 27 8.71 10.78 -14.96
C ARG A 27 8.51 10.08 -13.62
N PHE A 28 7.68 9.03 -13.60
CA PHE A 28 7.48 8.20 -12.42
C PHE A 28 8.79 7.58 -11.94
N ARG A 29 9.60 7.03 -12.84
CA ARG A 29 10.90 6.43 -12.50
C ARG A 29 11.87 7.46 -11.93
N ARG A 30 11.94 8.67 -12.50
CA ARG A 30 12.75 9.77 -11.96
C ARG A 30 12.34 10.10 -10.52
N TYR A 31 11.06 10.31 -10.27
CA TYR A 31 10.55 10.57 -8.92
C TYR A 31 10.79 9.44 -7.92
N ALA A 32 10.78 8.19 -8.40
CA ALA A 32 11.12 7.04 -7.57
C ALA A 32 12.61 7.04 -7.17
N LEU A 33 13.51 7.34 -8.12
CA LEU A 33 14.96 7.42 -7.87
C LEU A 33 15.31 8.64 -7.00
N ASP A 34 14.66 9.78 -7.24
CA ASP A 34 14.87 11.02 -6.49
C ASP A 34 14.25 10.96 -5.07
N GLY A 35 13.59 9.85 -4.71
CA GLY A 35 12.98 9.65 -3.38
C GLY A 35 11.77 10.55 -3.10
N VAL A 36 11.17 11.15 -4.14
CA VAL A 36 10.03 12.06 -4.01
C VAL A 36 8.84 11.38 -3.32
N PHE A 37 8.56 10.12 -3.68
CA PHE A 37 7.47 9.36 -3.07
C PHE A 37 7.72 9.08 -1.59
N THR A 38 8.97 8.82 -1.21
CA THR A 38 9.34 8.61 0.20
C THR A 38 9.10 9.87 1.01
N ARG A 39 9.53 11.03 0.51
CA ARG A 39 9.30 12.33 1.17
C ARG A 39 7.81 12.67 1.25
N ALA A 40 7.06 12.46 0.18
CA ALA A 40 5.61 12.67 0.16
C ALA A 40 4.89 11.77 1.17
N LEU A 41 5.26 10.48 1.23
CA LEU A 41 4.69 9.53 2.19
C LEU A 41 5.02 9.94 3.63
N GLN A 42 6.27 10.32 3.91
CA GLN A 42 6.68 10.81 5.23
C GLN A 42 5.87 12.05 5.66
N GLN A 43 5.64 13.00 4.74
CA GLN A 43 4.82 14.19 5.04
C GLN A 43 3.35 13.83 5.30
N ILE A 44 2.78 12.93 4.51
CA ILE A 44 1.40 12.47 4.71
C ILE A 44 1.29 11.72 6.05
N GLN A 45 2.25 10.84 6.36
CA GLN A 45 2.29 10.11 7.62
C GLN A 45 2.48 11.04 8.82
N ALA A 46 3.33 12.07 8.70
CA ALA A 46 3.52 13.08 9.74
C ALA A 46 2.21 13.85 10.02
N ARG A 47 1.43 14.15 8.97
CA ARG A 47 0.10 14.76 9.12
C ARG A 47 -0.96 13.80 9.64
N SER A 48 -0.81 12.50 9.35
CA SER A 48 -1.81 11.48 9.60
C SER A 48 -1.54 10.64 10.85
N THR A 49 -0.49 10.93 11.63
CA THR A 49 -0.22 10.26 12.90
C THR A 49 -0.99 10.94 14.04
N PRO A 50 -2.10 10.39 14.54
CA PRO A 50 -2.38 10.48 15.96
C PRO A 50 -1.31 9.63 16.67
N ALA A 51 -0.68 10.14 17.72
CA ALA A 51 0.42 9.49 18.45
C ALA A 51 0.07 8.14 19.14
N SER A 52 -1.02 7.47 18.75
CA SER A 52 -1.45 6.19 19.29
C SER A 52 -2.35 5.48 18.29
N ALA A 53 -1.76 4.70 17.41
CA ALA A 53 -2.43 3.52 16.87
C ALA A 53 -1.47 2.36 17.06
N ALA A 54 -1.31 1.96 18.32
CA ALA A 54 -0.97 0.59 18.66
C ALA A 54 -2.09 -0.29 18.08
N MET A 55 -2.00 -0.58 16.79
CA MET A 55 -2.80 -1.60 16.14
C MET A 55 -2.24 -2.92 16.66
N ARG A 56 -2.62 -3.25 17.90
CA ARG A 56 -2.34 -4.55 18.50
C ARG A 56 -3.08 -5.57 17.64
N TRP A 57 -2.38 -6.11 16.66
CA TRP A 57 -2.80 -7.32 15.96
C TRP A 57 -2.54 -8.54 16.86
N THR A 58 -2.76 -8.41 18.18
CA THR A 58 -2.67 -9.53 19.11
C THR A 58 -3.78 -10.49 18.79
N ALA A 59 -3.41 -11.42 17.91
CA ALA A 59 -3.76 -12.81 17.83
C ALA A 59 -5.17 -13.15 18.27
N CYS A 60 -5.96 -13.66 17.32
CA CYS A 60 -6.77 -14.83 17.59
C CYS A 60 -5.86 -15.94 18.15
N SER A 61 -5.57 -15.90 19.46
CA SER A 61 -5.12 -17.09 20.16
C SER A 61 -6.37 -17.95 20.34
N PRO A 62 -6.49 -19.10 19.66
CA PRO A 62 -7.54 -20.04 20.03
C PRO A 62 -7.25 -20.46 21.48
N GLY A 63 -8.17 -20.16 22.39
CA GLY A 63 -8.12 -20.71 23.74
C GLY A 63 -8.08 -22.24 23.68
N PRO A 64 -7.45 -22.92 24.64
CA PRO A 64 -7.39 -24.38 24.63
C PRO A 64 -8.82 -24.92 24.65
N SER A 65 -9.26 -25.52 23.54
CA SER A 65 -10.54 -26.20 23.47
C SER A 65 -10.49 -27.41 24.39
N SER A 66 -11.05 -27.31 25.59
CA SER A 66 -11.31 -28.47 26.44
C SER A 66 -12.43 -29.28 25.80
N ARG A 67 -12.06 -30.28 25.00
CA ARG A 67 -13.00 -31.28 24.49
C ARG A 67 -13.25 -32.30 25.61
N SER A 68 -14.27 -32.05 26.42
CA SER A 68 -14.86 -33.06 27.30
C SER A 68 -15.48 -34.16 26.43
N ARG A 69 -14.83 -35.33 26.40
CA ARG A 69 -15.40 -36.55 25.82
C ARG A 69 -16.38 -37.12 26.83
N HIS A 70 -17.67 -37.05 26.51
CA HIS A 70 -18.69 -37.90 27.13
C HIS A 70 -18.80 -39.17 26.28
N THR A 71 -18.47 -40.31 26.89
CA THR A 71 -19.12 -41.64 26.83
C THR A 71 -18.21 -42.61 27.56
#